data_AF-A0A525CA00-F1
#
_entry.id   AF-A0A525CA00-F1
#
_cell.length_a   1.000
_cell.length_b   1.000
_cell.length_c   1.000
_cell.angle_alpha   90.00
_cell.angle_beta   90.00
_cell.angle_gamma   90.00
#
_symmetry.space_group_name_H-M   'P 1'
#
loop_
_entity.id
_entity.type
_entity.pdbx_description
1 polymer ?
#
loop_
_entity_poly.entity_id
_entity_poly.type
_entity_poly.pdbx_seq_one_letter_code
_entity_poly.pdbx_strand_id
1 'polypeptide(L)'
;MKQMQKTVPHNLQQHGAAMLLFLLSMLVGIAAVTMIFFSNNRLNTQVDIKTSNRLATAKRAVLDYITANYTLVNIGDYGILPCPDSNTANIQGESDSNCLNSHVNAIGHLPWKTLGIAPLKDQSGQCLWYVVSGIAKTADPDSMANGLINVIAAEGQTRLTNPSNPAVAAIIAPNKALEYQTTRPAIPDSSACELSYNPALYLDRTTTSTSPTITINNAQLNGVVDTSDNFITANNTTENTIPPYNTGNPSPHNDRIIYITRNELLNAITKGNRSQTQQQTTPQLDSSTAQITFENNIGDFSVATGNALVAVNGSGTTTALNITTDPANNSTNGGTDYQYACRWYGNVFELENRTLRTFFAFHLSEDQSSNSGARCSGFTFTIKPGPSISCGLSGANLGFAGMTDIGSQSFAVEYDINNSPTKNDPATYNHIAIVHQSDNTHNTTINSGCPGSACYGKGNGSQQDITWLEDATNHYARIEIITGFQDNTCTAGQENSGGNYLLLKTWVDCNGSDCENLGKLDQNYNEATNSPVVSECFILPAQMRGDPSSSIENGIRFGITAAVGGCTTTPPYTEITISDFGLTIE
;
A
#
# COMPACT_ATOMS: atom_id res chain seq x y z
N MET A 1 20.93 -97.27 -19.60
CA MET A 1 19.99 -96.18 -19.28
C MET A 1 20.72 -94.87 -19.52
N LYS A 2 20.35 -94.13 -20.57
CA LYS A 2 21.01 -92.88 -21.02
C LYS A 2 20.46 -91.68 -20.26
N GLN A 3 21.35 -90.85 -19.71
CA GLN A 3 21.02 -89.58 -19.07
C GLN A 3 20.61 -88.51 -20.10
N MET A 4 19.55 -87.77 -19.80
CA MET A 4 19.09 -86.60 -20.56
C MET A 4 19.86 -85.35 -20.11
N GLN A 5 20.51 -84.66 -21.04
CA GLN A 5 20.98 -83.28 -20.85
C GLN A 5 19.79 -82.33 -21.01
N LYS A 6 19.58 -81.46 -20.02
CA LYS A 6 18.59 -80.37 -20.04
C LYS A 6 19.34 -79.07 -20.35
N THR A 7 18.96 -78.38 -21.42
CA THR A 7 19.42 -77.04 -21.79
C THR A 7 18.88 -75.98 -20.82
N VAL A 8 19.71 -75.01 -20.44
CA VAL A 8 19.35 -73.83 -19.61
C VAL A 8 19.18 -72.62 -20.55
N PRO A 9 18.12 -71.79 -20.42
CA PRO A 9 18.00 -70.55 -21.18
C PRO A 9 18.74 -69.39 -20.47
N HIS A 10 19.32 -68.50 -21.28
CA HIS A 10 20.00 -67.28 -20.85
C HIS A 10 19.03 -66.28 -20.18
N ASN A 11 19.40 -65.80 -18.99
CA ASN A 11 18.81 -64.63 -18.35
C ASN A 11 19.20 -63.35 -19.13
N LEU A 12 18.25 -62.68 -19.75
CA LEU A 12 18.40 -61.31 -20.23
C LEU A 12 18.26 -60.36 -19.03
N GLN A 13 19.38 -59.72 -18.70
CA GLN A 13 19.52 -58.74 -17.61
C GLN A 13 18.65 -57.49 -17.83
N GLN A 14 17.64 -57.27 -16.97
CA GLN A 14 16.83 -56.05 -16.92
C GLN A 14 17.47 -54.98 -16.01
N HIS A 15 18.58 -54.37 -16.45
CA HIS A 15 19.17 -53.22 -15.72
C HIS A 15 18.56 -51.86 -16.13
N GLY A 16 17.80 -51.79 -17.23
CA GLY A 16 17.26 -50.52 -17.76
C GLY A 16 16.00 -50.01 -17.05
N ALA A 17 15.06 -50.89 -16.70
CA ALA A 17 13.79 -50.48 -16.10
C ALA A 17 13.94 -49.98 -14.65
N ALA A 18 14.87 -50.57 -13.88
CA ALA A 18 15.13 -50.18 -12.51
C ALA A 18 15.73 -48.76 -12.41
N MET A 19 16.62 -48.38 -13.33
CA MET A 19 17.17 -47.02 -13.38
C MET A 19 16.10 -45.97 -13.69
N LEU A 20 15.17 -46.31 -14.58
CA LEU A 20 14.10 -45.40 -14.99
C LEU A 20 13.10 -45.16 -13.86
N LEU A 21 12.78 -46.20 -13.08
CA LEU A 21 11.95 -46.10 -11.88
C LEU A 21 12.64 -45.28 -10.77
N PHE A 22 13.96 -45.47 -10.58
CA PHE A 22 14.72 -44.69 -9.61
C PHE A 22 14.75 -43.20 -10.00
N LEU A 23 15.02 -42.89 -11.27
CA LEU A 23 15.01 -41.53 -11.79
C LEU A 23 13.64 -40.86 -11.60
N LEU A 24 12.55 -41.59 -11.90
CA LEU A 24 11.19 -41.09 -11.72
C LEU A 24 10.87 -40.81 -10.25
N SER A 25 11.27 -41.71 -9.34
CA SER A 25 11.08 -41.51 -7.89
C SER A 25 11.88 -40.31 -7.36
N MET A 26 13.08 -40.09 -7.88
CA MET A 26 13.92 -38.95 -7.52
C MET A 26 13.33 -37.63 -8.02
N LEU A 27 12.78 -37.60 -9.24
CA LEU A 27 12.11 -36.41 -9.80
C LEU A 27 10.87 -36.03 -8.99
N VAL A 28 10.05 -37.02 -8.58
CA VAL A 28 8.89 -36.78 -7.71
C VAL A 28 9.32 -36.29 -6.32
N GLY A 29 10.41 -36.85 -5.77
CA GLY A 29 10.97 -36.39 -4.50
C GLY A 29 11.47 -34.95 -4.55
N ILE A 30 12.18 -34.57 -5.61
CA ILE A 30 12.64 -33.19 -5.83
C ILE A 30 11.45 -32.24 -5.98
N ALA A 31 10.43 -32.60 -6.75
CA ALA A 31 9.24 -31.79 -6.94
C ALA A 31 8.43 -31.58 -5.65
N ALA A 32 8.34 -32.60 -4.79
CA ALA A 32 7.67 -32.49 -3.50
C ALA A 32 8.44 -31.54 -2.56
N VAL A 33 9.77 -31.66 -2.53
CA VAL A 33 10.64 -30.80 -1.72
C VAL A 33 10.57 -29.35 -2.19
N THR A 34 10.61 -29.08 -3.50
CA THR A 34 10.49 -27.71 -4.02
C THR A 34 9.12 -27.11 -3.70
N MET A 35 8.01 -27.84 -3.82
CA MET A 35 6.69 -27.33 -3.42
C MET A 35 6.62 -26.94 -1.94
N ILE A 36 7.23 -27.73 -1.05
CA ILE A 36 7.27 -27.43 0.39
C ILE A 36 8.06 -26.13 0.64
N PHE A 37 9.24 -25.97 0.02
CA PHE A 37 10.04 -24.75 0.16
C PHE A 37 9.35 -23.51 -0.42
N PHE A 38 8.71 -23.60 -1.58
CA PHE A 38 7.99 -22.47 -2.18
C PHE A 38 6.74 -22.06 -1.40
N SER A 39 6.01 -23.01 -0.81
CA SER A 39 4.81 -22.73 -0.01
C SER A 39 5.15 -22.04 1.31
N ASN A 40 6.22 -22.48 1.97
CA ASN A 40 6.69 -21.89 3.23
C ASN A 40 7.17 -20.44 3.05
N ASN A 41 7.85 -20.14 1.94
CA ASN A 41 8.31 -18.78 1.66
C ASN A 41 7.12 -17.82 1.42
N ARG A 42 6.08 -18.27 0.70
CA ARG A 42 4.86 -17.47 0.49
C ARG A 42 4.09 -17.18 1.78
N LEU A 43 3.99 -18.16 2.68
CA LEU A 43 3.36 -18.00 4.00
C LEU A 43 4.15 -17.01 4.87
N ASN A 44 5.48 -17.12 4.89
CA ASN A 44 6.32 -16.24 5.71
C ASN A 44 6.32 -14.78 5.22
N THR A 45 6.29 -14.53 3.91
CA THR A 45 6.18 -13.17 3.35
C THR A 45 4.83 -12.52 3.67
N GLN A 46 3.72 -13.28 3.59
CA GLN A 46 2.38 -12.81 3.95
C GLN A 46 2.21 -12.52 5.45
N VAL A 47 2.90 -13.31 6.28
CA VAL A 47 2.95 -13.14 7.73
C VAL A 47 3.58 -11.78 8.08
N ASP A 48 4.77 -11.45 7.56
CA ASP A 48 5.52 -10.22 7.89
C ASP A 48 4.78 -8.92 7.51
N ILE A 49 3.90 -8.97 6.49
CA ILE A 49 3.15 -7.81 6.03
C ILE A 49 2.01 -7.46 7.00
N LYS A 50 1.34 -8.46 7.57
CA LYS A 50 0.23 -8.24 8.52
C LYS A 50 0.69 -7.46 9.75
N THR A 51 1.81 -7.82 10.37
CA THR A 51 2.36 -7.05 11.51
C THR A 51 2.75 -5.63 11.10
N SER A 52 3.34 -5.44 9.92
CA SER A 52 3.70 -4.10 9.41
C SER A 52 2.46 -3.21 9.25
N ASN A 53 1.38 -3.73 8.66
CA ASN A 53 0.13 -3.01 8.44
C ASN A 53 -0.55 -2.62 9.76
N ARG A 54 -0.51 -3.50 10.76
CA ARG A 54 -1.09 -3.24 12.09
C ARG A 54 -0.31 -2.15 12.84
N LEU A 55 1.02 -2.18 12.76
CA LEU A 55 1.87 -1.12 13.30
C LEU A 55 1.62 0.24 12.62
N ALA A 56 1.53 0.27 11.29
CA ALA A 56 1.22 1.49 10.54
C ALA A 56 -0.15 2.06 10.92
N THR A 57 -1.17 1.20 11.02
CA THR A 57 -2.53 1.58 11.46
C THR A 57 -2.52 2.21 12.86
N ALA A 58 -1.83 1.58 13.81
CA ALA A 58 -1.72 2.08 15.17
C ALA A 58 -1.02 3.45 15.21
N LYS A 59 0.06 3.62 14.44
CA LYS A 59 0.81 4.89 14.35
C LYS A 59 -0.09 6.01 13.85
N ARG A 60 -0.89 5.74 12.81
CA ARG A 60 -1.84 6.70 12.24
C ARG A 60 -2.89 7.11 13.27
N ALA A 61 -3.51 6.14 13.94
CA ALA A 61 -4.54 6.42 14.94
C ALA A 61 -4.05 7.30 16.10
N VAL A 62 -2.81 7.10 16.55
CA VAL A 62 -2.19 7.95 17.58
C VAL A 62 -2.01 9.39 17.09
N LEU A 63 -1.59 9.60 15.84
CA LEU A 63 -1.47 10.93 15.25
C LEU A 63 -2.83 11.61 15.04
N ASP A 64 -3.87 10.85 14.67
CA ASP A 64 -5.22 11.36 14.48
C ASP A 64 -5.88 11.76 15.80
N TYR A 65 -5.66 10.97 16.86
CA TYR A 65 -6.12 11.31 18.21
C TYR A 65 -5.66 12.70 18.65
N ILE A 66 -4.40 13.05 18.38
CA ILE A 66 -3.84 14.37 18.72
C ILE A 66 -4.53 15.47 17.93
N THR A 67 -4.79 15.24 16.64
CA THR A 67 -5.47 16.20 15.78
C THR A 67 -6.88 16.49 16.28
N ALA A 68 -7.58 15.47 16.79
CA ALA A 68 -8.95 15.58 17.29
C ALA A 68 -9.05 16.19 18.72
N ASN A 69 -8.05 15.96 19.57
CA ASN A 69 -8.07 16.36 20.99
C ASN A 69 -7.17 17.57 21.31
N TYR A 70 -6.79 18.34 20.29
CA TYR A 70 -5.98 19.54 20.47
C TYR A 70 -6.83 20.72 20.94
N THR A 71 -6.64 21.15 22.19
CA THR A 71 -7.18 22.40 22.73
C THR A 71 -6.04 23.38 23.00
N LEU A 72 -5.97 24.45 22.20
CA LEU A 72 -5.13 25.60 22.51
C LEU A 72 -5.70 26.31 23.74
N VAL A 73 -5.05 26.24 24.89
CA VAL A 73 -5.34 27.16 26.00
C VAL A 73 -4.39 28.37 25.91
N ASN A 74 -3.18 28.21 25.38
CA ASN A 74 -2.19 29.26 25.13
C ASN A 74 -1.30 29.00 23.88
N ILE A 75 -0.66 30.06 23.36
CA ILE A 75 0.40 29.95 22.35
C ILE A 75 1.58 29.21 22.99
N GLY A 76 1.86 27.99 22.50
CA GLY A 76 2.84 27.09 23.10
C GLY A 76 2.26 25.82 23.71
N ASP A 77 0.95 25.58 23.64
CA ASP A 77 0.39 24.29 24.07
C ASP A 77 0.59 23.21 23.00
N TYR A 78 1.22 22.09 23.35
CA TYR A 78 1.42 20.93 22.46
C TYR A 78 0.41 19.84 22.83
N GLY A 79 -0.22 19.22 21.84
CA GLY A 79 -1.27 18.22 22.07
C GLY A 79 -0.75 17.05 22.89
N ILE A 80 -1.56 16.59 23.84
CA ILE A 80 -1.18 15.53 24.78
C ILE A 80 -1.39 14.18 24.09
N LEU A 81 -0.33 13.40 23.92
CA LEU A 81 -0.43 12.02 23.46
C LEU A 81 -1.23 11.19 24.48
N PRO A 82 -2.06 10.23 24.04
CA PRO A 82 -2.84 9.42 24.98
C PRO A 82 -1.89 8.60 25.85
N CYS A 83 -2.26 8.36 27.09
CA CYS A 83 -1.55 7.39 27.91
C CYS A 83 -1.79 5.97 27.41
N PRO A 84 -0.81 5.05 27.54
CA PRO A 84 -1.07 3.63 27.32
C PRO A 84 -2.17 3.12 28.24
N ASP A 85 -2.84 2.06 27.81
CA ASP A 85 -3.69 1.25 28.68
C ASP A 85 -2.76 0.40 29.55
N SER A 86 -2.58 0.78 30.82
CA SER A 86 -1.85 -0.03 31.81
C SER A 86 -2.79 -0.69 32.82
N ASN A 87 -4.08 -0.80 32.47
CA ASN A 87 -5.17 -1.37 33.27
C ASN A 87 -5.55 -0.56 34.52
N THR A 88 -5.18 0.73 34.60
CA THR A 88 -5.61 1.58 35.74
C THR A 88 -6.95 2.25 35.47
N ALA A 89 -7.35 2.40 34.20
CA ALA A 89 -8.66 2.87 33.76
C ALA A 89 -9.84 1.91 34.04
N ASN A 90 -9.59 0.68 34.51
CA ASN A 90 -10.57 -0.42 34.72
C ASN A 90 -11.31 -0.92 33.45
N ILE A 91 -11.05 -0.33 32.27
CA ILE A 91 -11.65 -0.71 31.00
C ILE A 91 -10.53 -0.97 29.99
N GLN A 92 -10.43 -2.21 29.50
CA GLN A 92 -9.45 -2.57 28.48
C GLN A 92 -9.64 -1.72 27.21
N GLY A 93 -8.51 -1.22 26.70
CA GLY A 93 -8.42 -0.38 25.52
C GLY A 93 -8.56 1.11 25.78
N GLU A 94 -8.82 1.55 27.01
CA GLU A 94 -8.85 2.97 27.35
C GLU A 94 -7.48 3.45 27.81
N SER A 95 -7.12 4.66 27.39
CA SER A 95 -5.95 5.38 27.89
C SER A 95 -6.13 5.67 29.37
N ASP A 96 -5.09 5.40 30.15
CA ASP A 96 -5.12 5.75 31.56
C ASP A 96 -5.22 7.27 31.78
N SER A 97 -5.88 7.68 32.85
CA SER A 97 -6.06 9.11 33.16
C SER A 97 -4.74 9.84 33.39
N ASN A 98 -3.70 9.12 33.84
CA ASN A 98 -2.35 9.62 34.05
C ASN A 98 -1.37 8.46 33.91
N CYS A 99 -0.29 8.64 33.14
CA CYS A 99 0.73 7.63 32.94
C CYS A 99 2.10 8.17 33.38
N LEU A 100 2.37 8.08 34.69
CA LEU A 100 3.61 8.50 35.36
C LEU A 100 3.89 10.03 35.34
N ASN A 101 4.97 10.43 36.00
CA ASN A 101 5.44 11.82 36.06
C ASN A 101 5.81 12.33 34.67
N SER A 102 5.74 13.66 34.48
CA SER A 102 6.32 14.30 33.29
C SER A 102 7.80 13.90 33.16
N HIS A 103 8.29 13.85 31.91
CA HIS A 103 9.67 13.46 31.57
C HIS A 103 10.07 12.01 31.90
N VAL A 104 9.10 11.14 32.21
CA VAL A 104 9.30 9.68 32.33
C VAL A 104 8.47 8.97 31.28
N ASN A 105 9.07 8.04 30.52
CA ASN A 105 8.35 7.20 29.56
C ASN A 105 7.31 6.34 30.27
N ALA A 106 6.19 6.04 29.59
CA ALA A 106 5.23 5.05 30.06
C ALA A 106 4.98 4.00 28.99
N ILE A 107 4.73 2.76 29.42
CA ILE A 107 4.46 1.61 28.56
C ILE A 107 3.21 0.87 29.02
N GLY A 108 2.43 0.36 28.07
CA GLY A 108 1.27 -0.50 28.29
C GLY A 108 0.69 -0.94 26.94
N HIS A 109 -0.54 -1.45 26.92
CA HIS A 109 -1.21 -1.75 25.66
C HIS A 109 -1.57 -0.48 24.90
N LEU A 110 -1.68 -0.60 23.58
CA LEU A 110 -2.23 0.45 22.74
C LEU A 110 -3.69 0.75 23.19
N PRO A 111 -4.03 2.01 23.52
CA PRO A 111 -5.35 2.38 24.02
C PRO A 111 -6.36 2.50 22.88
N TRP A 112 -6.64 1.38 22.20
CA TRP A 112 -7.42 1.32 20.96
C TRP A 112 -8.82 1.93 21.06
N LYS A 113 -9.51 1.86 22.22
CA LYS A 113 -10.80 2.54 22.42
C LYS A 113 -10.65 4.05 22.44
N THR A 114 -9.66 4.56 23.17
CA THR A 114 -9.36 6.00 23.18
C THR A 114 -8.99 6.49 21.78
N LEU A 115 -8.29 5.67 21.02
CA LEU A 115 -7.91 5.97 19.64
C LEU A 115 -9.06 5.82 18.62
N GLY A 116 -10.23 5.31 19.03
CA GLY A 116 -11.37 5.12 18.14
C GLY A 116 -11.19 4.02 17.10
N ILE A 117 -10.33 3.03 17.35
CA ILE A 117 -10.05 1.92 16.43
C ILE A 117 -10.41 0.56 17.04
N ALA A 118 -10.61 -0.45 16.19
CA ALA A 118 -10.74 -1.83 16.65
C ALA A 118 -9.43 -2.33 17.28
N PRO A 119 -9.47 -3.31 18.21
CA PRO A 119 -8.27 -3.91 18.79
C PRO A 119 -7.33 -4.45 17.70
N LEU A 120 -6.10 -3.93 17.67
CA LEU A 120 -5.09 -4.35 16.70
C LEU A 120 -4.24 -5.47 17.28
N LYS A 121 -4.20 -6.59 16.55
CA LYS A 121 -3.37 -7.75 16.86
C LYS A 121 -2.33 -7.95 15.77
N ASP A 122 -1.11 -8.28 16.15
CA ASP A 122 -0.04 -8.67 15.24
C ASP A 122 -0.34 -10.01 14.55
N GLN A 123 0.59 -10.47 13.71
CA GLN A 123 0.42 -11.73 12.97
C GLN A 123 0.24 -12.97 13.88
N SER A 124 0.84 -12.95 15.07
CA SER A 124 0.75 -14.02 16.06
C SER A 124 -0.50 -13.92 16.94
N GLY A 125 -1.33 -12.90 16.71
CA GLY A 125 -2.56 -12.67 17.43
C GLY A 125 -2.37 -11.94 18.76
N GLN A 126 -1.22 -11.29 18.99
CA GLN A 126 -0.96 -10.52 20.22
C GLN A 126 -1.30 -9.05 20.04
N CYS A 127 -1.79 -8.37 21.07
CA CYS A 127 -2.05 -6.93 20.95
C CYS A 127 -0.77 -6.10 20.92
N LEU A 128 -0.89 -4.93 20.29
CA LEU A 128 0.20 -3.98 20.20
C LEU A 128 0.42 -3.28 21.53
N TRP A 129 1.70 -3.10 21.87
CA TRP A 129 2.16 -2.31 23.00
C TRP A 129 2.44 -0.89 22.55
N TYR A 130 2.31 0.06 23.46
CA TYR A 130 2.46 1.47 23.20
C TYR A 130 3.34 2.10 24.28
N VAL A 131 4.33 2.86 23.83
CA VAL A 131 5.24 3.65 24.65
C VAL A 131 5.03 5.11 24.31
N VAL A 132 4.79 5.93 25.32
CA VAL A 132 4.69 7.38 25.17
C VAL A 132 5.82 8.06 25.94
N SER A 133 6.46 9.02 25.28
CA SER A 133 7.54 9.80 25.89
C SER A 133 7.01 10.68 27.00
N GLY A 134 7.75 10.77 28.11
CA GLY A 134 7.41 11.68 29.21
C GLY A 134 7.31 13.15 28.81
N ILE A 135 8.05 13.54 27.77
CA ILE A 135 8.07 14.90 27.21
C ILE A 135 6.76 15.19 26.45
N ALA A 136 6.16 14.18 25.82
CA ALA A 136 4.93 14.33 25.04
C ALA A 136 3.66 14.33 25.92
N LYS A 137 3.84 14.35 27.25
CA LYS A 137 2.80 14.46 28.27
C LYS A 137 2.67 15.87 28.82
N THR A 138 3.60 16.78 28.48
CA THR A 138 3.57 18.19 28.88
C THR A 138 3.76 19.13 27.71
N ALA A 139 3.04 20.24 27.75
CA ALA A 139 2.99 21.29 26.75
C ALA A 139 4.27 22.15 26.62
N ASP A 140 5.47 21.65 26.98
CA ASP A 140 6.70 22.46 26.91
C ASP A 140 7.62 22.01 25.75
N PRO A 141 7.75 22.79 24.67
CA PRO A 141 8.57 22.46 23.50
C PRO A 141 10.06 22.53 23.74
N ASP A 142 10.51 23.34 24.70
CA ASP A 142 11.94 23.48 25.01
C ASP A 142 12.49 22.20 25.66
N SER A 143 11.60 21.37 26.21
CA SER A 143 11.94 20.03 26.73
C SER A 143 12.09 18.95 25.65
N MET A 144 11.67 19.20 24.40
CA MET A 144 11.66 18.19 23.32
C MET A 144 13.02 17.95 22.64
N ALA A 145 14.07 18.68 23.02
CA ALA A 145 15.36 18.64 22.33
C ALA A 145 16.14 17.31 22.51
N ASN A 146 15.88 16.56 23.59
CA ASN A 146 16.71 15.40 23.95
C ASN A 146 16.14 14.04 23.50
N GLY A 147 14.81 13.89 23.37
CA GLY A 147 14.16 12.63 23.01
C GLY A 147 14.36 11.50 24.04
N LEU A 148 13.27 10.93 24.56
CA LEU A 148 13.37 9.87 25.59
C LEU A 148 13.25 8.46 25.03
N ILE A 149 13.02 8.30 23.72
CA ILE A 149 12.84 7.00 23.09
C ILE A 149 13.90 6.82 22.01
N ASN A 150 14.73 5.80 22.17
CA ASN A 150 15.70 5.36 21.17
C ASN A 150 15.31 3.99 20.64
N VAL A 151 15.13 3.88 19.32
CA VAL A 151 14.94 2.59 18.65
C VAL A 151 16.28 2.17 18.07
N ILE A 152 16.71 0.95 18.40
CA ILE A 152 17.97 0.33 18.00
C ILE A 152 17.65 -0.78 16.99
N ALA A 153 18.39 -0.80 15.89
CA ALA A 153 18.27 -1.79 14.83
C ALA A 153 18.62 -3.21 15.33
N ALA A 154 18.22 -4.23 14.56
CA ALA A 154 18.27 -5.63 14.97
C ALA A 154 19.68 -6.12 15.35
N GLU A 155 20.74 -5.51 14.81
CA GLU A 155 22.12 -5.80 15.18
C GLU A 155 22.49 -5.34 16.60
N GLY A 156 21.62 -4.60 17.28
CA GLY A 156 21.77 -4.17 18.68
C GLY A 156 22.70 -2.98 18.90
N GLN A 157 23.11 -2.27 17.85
CA GLN A 157 24.08 -1.17 17.94
C GLN A 157 23.63 0.12 17.24
N THR A 158 23.07 0.02 16.03
CA THR A 158 22.70 1.20 15.26
C THR A 158 21.43 1.82 15.80
N ARG A 159 21.48 3.09 16.19
CA ARG A 159 20.28 3.84 16.56
C ARG A 159 19.55 4.33 15.31
N LEU A 160 18.27 3.96 15.20
CA LEU A 160 17.37 4.33 14.11
C LEU A 160 16.71 5.70 14.33
N THR A 161 16.53 6.12 15.59
CA THR A 161 15.96 7.44 15.90
C THR A 161 16.97 8.57 15.65
N ASN A 162 16.49 9.68 15.09
CA ASN A 162 17.30 10.86 14.82
C ASN A 162 17.29 11.81 16.04
N PRO A 163 18.44 12.20 16.62
CA PRO A 163 18.49 13.19 17.72
C PRO A 163 17.78 14.50 17.40
N SER A 164 17.91 14.98 16.16
CA SER A 164 17.33 16.26 15.73
C SER A 164 15.82 16.17 15.48
N ASN A 165 15.30 14.94 15.37
CA ASN A 165 13.89 14.63 15.23
C ASN A 165 13.53 13.40 16.11
N PRO A 166 13.53 13.57 17.43
CA PRO A 166 13.46 12.45 18.36
C PRO A 166 12.10 11.75 18.29
N ALA A 167 12.07 10.46 18.69
CA ALA A 167 10.83 9.75 18.86
C ALA A 167 10.10 10.23 20.13
N VAL A 168 8.79 10.49 19.97
CA VAL A 168 7.88 10.93 21.03
C VAL A 168 6.90 9.84 21.45
N ALA A 169 6.76 8.80 20.63
CA ALA A 169 6.09 7.55 20.98
C ALA A 169 6.64 6.39 20.15
N ALA A 170 6.45 5.16 20.65
CA ALA A 170 6.73 3.93 19.93
C ALA A 170 5.56 2.96 20.09
N ILE A 171 5.33 2.14 19.07
CA ILE A 171 4.33 1.07 19.08
C ILE A 171 5.07 -0.21 18.75
N ILE A 172 4.87 -1.24 19.57
CA ILE A 172 5.65 -2.47 19.56
C ILE A 172 4.70 -3.64 19.28
N ALA A 173 5.02 -4.46 18.30
CA ALA A 173 4.37 -5.73 18.01
C ALA A 173 5.21 -6.88 18.62
N PRO A 174 4.67 -7.62 19.60
CA PRO A 174 5.39 -8.70 20.30
C PRO A 174 5.77 -9.91 19.44
N ASN A 175 5.08 -10.10 18.31
CA ASN A 175 5.16 -11.28 17.44
C ASN A 175 5.08 -12.60 18.20
N LYS A 176 5.48 -13.71 17.57
CA LYS A 176 5.42 -15.04 18.16
C LYS A 176 6.29 -15.15 19.41
N ALA A 177 5.80 -15.85 20.44
CA ALA A 177 6.57 -16.13 21.65
C ALA A 177 7.88 -16.86 21.32
N LEU A 178 8.98 -16.32 21.85
CA LEU A 178 10.30 -16.93 21.80
C LEU A 178 10.46 -18.00 22.87
N GLU A 179 11.44 -18.90 22.71
CA GLU A 179 11.64 -20.05 23.60
C GLU A 179 11.81 -19.67 25.09
N TYR A 180 12.32 -18.48 25.39
CA TYR A 180 12.49 -17.99 26.76
C TYR A 180 11.22 -17.36 27.36
N GLN A 181 10.17 -17.12 26.57
CA GLN A 181 8.89 -16.57 27.00
C GLN A 181 7.90 -17.70 27.35
N THR A 182 8.33 -18.63 28.20
CA THR A 182 7.64 -19.89 28.51
C THR A 182 6.29 -19.75 29.22
N THR A 183 5.95 -18.54 29.67
CA THR A 183 4.74 -18.25 30.45
C THR A 183 3.82 -17.24 29.77
N ARG A 184 4.01 -16.96 28.47
CA ARG A 184 3.18 -16.01 27.72
C ARG A 184 1.71 -16.46 27.70
N PRO A 185 0.78 -15.72 28.33
CA PRO A 185 -0.63 -16.07 28.36
C PRO A 185 -1.27 -15.93 26.98
N ALA A 186 -2.15 -16.87 26.63
CA ALA A 186 -3.04 -16.71 25.48
C ALA A 186 -4.12 -15.65 25.77
N ILE A 187 -4.62 -14.99 24.73
CA ILE A 187 -5.80 -14.11 24.83
C ILE A 187 -7.05 -15.01 24.98
N PRO A 188 -7.87 -14.84 26.03
CA PRO A 188 -9.14 -15.56 26.14
C PRO A 188 -10.10 -15.17 25.01
N ASP A 189 -10.93 -16.11 24.51
CA ASP A 189 -11.89 -15.87 23.42
C ASP A 189 -12.86 -14.71 23.68
N SER A 190 -13.14 -14.42 24.95
CA SER A 190 -14.02 -13.32 25.38
C SER A 190 -13.32 -11.97 25.53
N SER A 191 -12.02 -11.88 25.23
CA SER A 191 -11.19 -10.69 25.47
C SER A 191 -10.66 -10.09 24.18
N ALA A 192 -10.69 -8.76 24.09
CA ALA A 192 -10.17 -8.03 22.95
C ALA A 192 -8.63 -8.09 22.89
N CYS A 193 -7.98 -7.96 24.05
CA CYS A 193 -6.53 -8.08 24.23
C CYS A 193 -6.17 -8.97 25.43
N GLU A 194 -4.88 -9.18 25.63
CA GLU A 194 -4.30 -9.85 26.78
C GLU A 194 -4.79 -9.24 28.09
N LEU A 195 -5.06 -10.10 29.08
CA LEU A 195 -5.43 -9.67 30.44
C LEU A 195 -4.20 -9.36 31.31
N SER A 196 -3.01 -9.76 30.86
CA SER A 196 -1.75 -9.44 31.54
C SER A 196 -1.17 -8.16 30.96
N TYR A 197 -0.91 -7.20 31.83
CA TYR A 197 -0.26 -5.94 31.49
C TYR A 197 1.22 -5.93 31.90
N ASN A 198 1.80 -7.12 32.12
CA ASN A 198 3.23 -7.27 32.38
C ASN A 198 4.00 -7.40 31.06
N PRO A 199 4.72 -6.35 30.60
CA PRO A 199 5.41 -6.39 29.31
C PRO A 199 6.50 -7.46 29.25
N ALA A 200 7.06 -7.91 30.38
CA ALA A 200 8.13 -8.90 30.40
C ALA A 200 7.70 -10.30 29.94
N LEU A 201 6.40 -10.55 29.81
CA LEU A 201 5.86 -11.80 29.24
C LEU A 201 5.79 -11.77 27.70
N TYR A 202 5.85 -10.57 27.11
CA TYR A 202 5.55 -10.34 25.70
C TYR A 202 6.71 -9.71 24.93
N LEU A 203 7.36 -8.71 25.53
CA LEU A 203 8.39 -7.95 24.86
C LEU A 203 9.77 -8.54 25.10
N ASP A 204 10.63 -8.34 24.12
CA ASP A 204 11.92 -8.98 24.01
C ASP A 204 13.03 -8.22 24.70
N ARG A 205 14.13 -8.94 24.90
CA ARG A 205 15.40 -8.40 25.34
C ARG A 205 16.52 -9.00 24.53
N THR A 206 17.61 -8.27 24.39
CA THR A 206 18.84 -8.75 23.74
C THR A 206 20.07 -8.25 24.49
N THR A 207 21.17 -9.00 24.40
CA THR A 207 22.51 -8.56 24.85
C THR A 207 23.28 -8.02 23.65
N THR A 208 23.92 -6.86 23.76
CA THR A 208 24.64 -6.28 22.62
C THR A 208 25.97 -6.99 22.34
N SER A 209 26.38 -7.05 21.08
CA SER A 209 27.60 -7.74 20.64
C SER A 209 28.91 -7.14 21.20
N THR A 210 28.85 -5.92 21.72
CA THR A 210 30.01 -5.19 22.28
C THR A 210 30.19 -5.40 23.78
N SER A 211 29.18 -5.90 24.50
CA SER A 211 29.32 -6.28 25.90
C SER A 211 28.20 -7.23 26.36
N PRO A 212 28.52 -8.40 26.95
CA PRO A 212 27.52 -9.31 27.52
C PRO A 212 26.78 -8.72 28.74
N THR A 213 27.18 -7.54 29.21
CA THR A 213 26.51 -6.82 30.32
C THR A 213 25.49 -5.79 29.87
N ILE A 214 25.51 -5.35 28.61
CA ILE A 214 24.54 -4.36 28.10
C ILE A 214 23.35 -5.12 27.55
N THR A 215 22.26 -5.11 28.31
CA THR A 215 20.97 -5.67 27.90
C THR A 215 20.05 -4.54 27.46
N ILE A 216 19.57 -4.60 26.22
CA ILE A 216 18.44 -3.79 25.76
C ILE A 216 17.18 -4.61 26.07
N ASN A 217 16.20 -4.02 26.75
CA ASN A 217 15.01 -4.73 27.20
C ASN A 217 13.77 -3.89 26.91
N ASN A 218 13.00 -4.30 25.89
CA ASN A 218 11.79 -3.59 25.47
C ASN A 218 10.71 -3.57 26.57
N ALA A 219 10.77 -4.52 27.51
CA ALA A 219 9.82 -4.60 28.61
C ALA A 219 10.15 -3.71 29.82
N GLN A 220 11.34 -3.11 29.87
CA GLN A 220 11.82 -2.42 31.07
C GLN A 220 12.23 -0.98 30.77
N LEU A 221 11.46 -0.05 31.32
CA LEU A 221 11.81 1.37 31.33
C LEU A 221 12.78 1.67 32.49
N ASN A 222 13.66 2.65 32.30
CA ASN A 222 14.61 3.10 33.32
C ASN A 222 13.92 3.82 34.49
N GLY A 223 12.75 4.44 34.25
CA GLY A 223 11.94 5.12 35.26
C GLY A 223 12.55 6.43 35.81
N VAL A 224 13.64 6.90 35.22
CA VAL A 224 14.37 8.11 35.59
C VAL A 224 13.95 9.26 34.69
N VAL A 225 13.75 10.42 35.30
CA VAL A 225 13.43 11.68 34.62
C VAL A 225 14.53 12.02 33.59
N ASP A 226 14.12 12.51 32.42
CA ASP A 226 15.01 12.98 31.34
C ASP A 226 16.03 11.95 30.84
N THR A 227 15.76 10.66 31.08
CA THR A 227 16.65 9.57 30.67
C THR A 227 16.02 8.76 29.55
N SER A 228 16.77 8.59 28.46
CA SER A 228 16.28 7.85 27.29
C SER A 228 16.25 6.35 27.53
N ASP A 229 15.16 5.70 27.13
CA ASP A 229 15.07 4.25 27.03
C ASP A 229 15.49 3.77 25.64
N ASN A 230 16.21 2.64 25.61
CA ASN A 230 16.58 1.97 24.37
C ASN A 230 15.64 0.78 24.13
N PHE A 231 15.08 0.71 22.93
CA PHE A 231 14.23 -0.37 22.46
C PHE A 231 14.89 -1.03 21.25
N ILE A 232 14.87 -2.36 21.17
CA ILE A 232 15.39 -3.14 20.05
C ILE A 232 14.24 -3.50 19.09
N THR A 233 14.45 -3.32 17.79
CA THR A 233 13.51 -3.81 16.77
C THR A 233 14.16 -4.85 15.88
N ALA A 234 13.45 -5.94 15.59
CA ALA A 234 13.85 -6.93 14.61
C ALA A 234 13.70 -6.39 13.17
N ASN A 235 14.46 -7.00 12.25
CA ASN A 235 14.34 -6.75 10.82
C ASN A 235 13.02 -7.30 10.27
N ASN A 236 12.63 -6.89 9.06
CA ASN A 236 11.53 -7.47 8.28
C ASN A 236 11.92 -8.86 7.76
N THR A 237 12.21 -9.79 8.65
CA THR A 237 12.67 -11.14 8.29
C THR A 237 11.75 -12.19 8.87
N THR A 238 11.49 -13.20 8.05
CA THR A 238 10.63 -14.35 8.31
C THR A 238 10.80 -14.93 9.72
N GLU A 239 9.70 -15.32 10.37
CA GLU A 239 9.70 -15.98 11.70
C GLU A 239 10.66 -17.19 11.80
N ASN A 240 11.01 -17.81 10.66
CA ASN A 240 11.91 -18.98 10.59
C ASN A 240 13.41 -18.63 10.56
N THR A 241 13.79 -17.35 10.48
CA THR A 241 15.20 -16.91 10.51
C THR A 241 15.66 -16.39 11.86
N ILE A 242 14.79 -16.36 12.88
CA ILE A 242 15.20 -16.02 14.25
C ILE A 242 16.12 -17.15 14.73
N PRO A 243 17.41 -16.89 14.98
CA PRO A 243 18.31 -17.95 15.42
C PRO A 243 17.80 -18.49 16.76
N PRO A 244 17.67 -19.82 16.93
CA PRO A 244 17.23 -20.41 18.19
C PRO A 244 18.18 -19.99 19.30
N TYR A 245 17.66 -19.98 20.53
CA TYR A 245 18.47 -19.69 21.70
C TYR A 245 19.71 -20.60 21.70
N ASN A 246 20.90 -20.01 21.76
CA ASN A 246 22.15 -20.75 21.88
C ASN A 246 23.20 -19.91 22.63
N THR A 247 24.32 -20.51 23.00
CA THR A 247 25.38 -19.83 23.79
C THR A 247 25.99 -18.62 23.08
N GLY A 248 25.86 -18.51 21.75
CA GLY A 248 26.28 -17.36 20.95
C GLY A 248 25.17 -16.35 20.64
N ASN A 249 23.90 -16.67 20.94
CA ASN A 249 22.74 -15.78 20.88
C ASN A 249 21.82 -16.05 22.08
N PRO A 250 22.20 -15.57 23.28
CA PRO A 250 21.51 -15.90 24.52
C PRO A 250 20.15 -15.20 24.66
N SER A 251 19.77 -14.32 23.76
CA SER A 251 18.50 -13.59 23.81
C SER A 251 18.08 -13.17 22.40
N PRO A 252 17.57 -14.12 21.57
CA PRO A 252 16.97 -13.77 20.30
C PRO A 252 15.81 -12.78 20.53
N HIS A 253 15.51 -11.97 19.51
CA HIS A 253 14.41 -11.01 19.54
C HIS A 253 13.71 -11.00 18.18
N ASN A 254 12.40 -10.75 18.20
CA ASN A 254 11.50 -10.63 17.07
C ASN A 254 10.44 -9.52 17.24
N ASP A 255 10.46 -8.77 18.34
CA ASP A 255 9.68 -7.53 18.50
C ASP A 255 9.88 -6.59 17.31
N ARG A 256 8.78 -6.07 16.76
CA ARG A 256 8.83 -5.05 15.68
C ARG A 256 8.30 -3.73 16.17
N ILE A 257 9.05 -2.66 15.90
CA ILE A 257 8.75 -1.33 16.42
C ILE A 257 8.53 -0.35 15.28
N ILE A 258 7.43 0.38 15.35
CA ILE A 258 7.25 1.63 14.61
C ILE A 258 7.23 2.78 15.62
N TYR A 259 7.74 3.95 15.26
CA TYR A 259 7.80 5.09 16.17
C TYR A 259 7.27 6.37 15.51
N ILE A 260 6.81 7.30 16.36
CA ILE A 260 6.32 8.62 16.00
C ILE A 260 7.40 9.63 16.37
N THR A 261 7.76 10.48 15.43
CA THR A 261 8.76 11.52 15.62
C THR A 261 8.14 12.85 16.04
N ARG A 262 8.96 13.74 16.62
CA ARG A 262 8.58 15.12 16.95
C ARG A 262 7.98 15.85 15.75
N ASN A 263 8.60 15.76 14.58
CA ASN A 263 8.08 16.44 13.39
C ASN A 263 6.73 15.89 12.94
N GLU A 264 6.53 14.57 13.00
CA GLU A 264 5.22 13.96 12.68
C GLU A 264 4.13 14.44 13.65
N LEU A 265 4.45 14.54 14.95
CA LEU A 265 3.58 15.11 15.97
C LEU A 265 3.24 16.59 15.68
N LEU A 266 4.25 17.41 15.43
CA LEU A 266 4.08 18.84 15.14
C LEU A 266 3.28 19.09 13.85
N ASN A 267 3.52 18.26 12.83
CA ASN A 267 2.78 18.31 11.57
C ASN A 267 1.29 17.96 11.78
N ALA A 268 0.99 16.94 12.60
CA ALA A 268 -0.39 16.59 12.94
C ALA A 268 -1.11 17.74 13.67
N ILE A 269 -0.45 18.37 14.64
CA ILE A 269 -0.96 19.54 15.37
C ILE A 269 -1.22 20.73 14.42
N THR A 270 -0.27 21.03 13.54
CA THR A 270 -0.39 22.14 12.58
C THR A 270 -1.51 21.92 11.56
N LYS A 271 -1.76 20.66 11.17
CA LYS A 271 -2.91 20.28 10.34
C LYS A 271 -4.23 20.52 11.07
N GLY A 272 -4.33 20.15 12.36
CA GLY A 272 -5.53 20.40 13.18
C GLY A 272 -5.92 21.88 13.31
N ASN A 273 -4.94 22.79 13.45
CA ASN A 273 -5.17 24.23 13.54
C ASN A 273 -5.80 24.86 12.28
N ARG A 274 -5.55 24.29 11.09
CA ARG A 274 -6.19 24.72 9.84
C ARG A 274 -7.65 24.26 9.75
N SER A 275 -8.00 23.15 10.39
CA SER A 275 -9.38 22.64 10.44
C SER A 275 -10.27 23.39 11.44
N GLN A 276 -9.72 23.90 12.56
CA GLN A 276 -10.49 24.68 13.55
C GLN A 276 -10.90 26.08 13.07
N THR A 277 -10.20 26.65 12.07
CA THR A 277 -10.62 27.91 11.43
C THR A 277 -11.77 27.74 10.43
N GLN A 278 -12.22 26.50 10.19
CA GLN A 278 -13.34 26.16 9.30
C GLN A 278 -14.37 25.23 9.96
N GLN A 279 -14.76 25.45 11.22
CA GLN A 279 -15.74 24.60 11.88
C GLN A 279 -16.99 25.35 12.37
N GLN A 280 -18.03 25.36 11.55
CA GLN A 280 -19.42 25.23 12.04
C GLN A 280 -20.34 24.65 10.95
N THR A 281 -20.35 23.32 10.82
CA THR A 281 -21.52 22.43 10.68
C THR A 281 -21.03 21.02 10.36
N THR A 282 -21.17 20.11 11.32
CA THR A 282 -20.77 18.70 11.25
C THR A 282 -21.73 17.88 10.38
N PRO A 283 -21.19 17.00 9.51
CA PRO A 283 -21.69 15.63 9.41
C PRO A 283 -20.67 14.65 10.01
N GLN A 284 -21.20 13.69 10.76
CA GLN A 284 -20.49 12.64 11.49
C GLN A 284 -19.78 11.68 10.52
N LEU A 285 -18.47 11.46 10.72
CA LEU A 285 -17.65 10.56 9.90
C LEU A 285 -17.96 9.10 10.25
N ASP A 286 -18.29 8.30 9.24
CA ASP A 286 -18.44 6.84 9.31
C ASP A 286 -17.05 6.18 9.33
N SER A 287 -16.81 5.31 10.30
CA SER A 287 -15.54 4.61 10.54
C SER A 287 -15.30 3.42 9.60
N SER A 288 -15.93 3.39 8.43
CA SER A 288 -15.86 2.33 7.41
C SER A 288 -14.94 2.65 6.23
N THR A 289 -14.20 3.77 6.25
CA THR A 289 -13.26 4.10 5.17
C THR A 289 -11.97 3.29 5.29
N ALA A 290 -11.96 2.12 4.66
CA ALA A 290 -10.86 1.17 4.51
C ALA A 290 -9.45 1.78 4.44
N GLN A 291 -8.56 1.11 5.15
CA GLN A 291 -7.12 1.34 5.17
C GLN A 291 -6.52 0.84 3.84
N ILE A 292 -5.85 1.69 3.08
CA ILE A 292 -5.05 1.25 1.92
C ILE A 292 -3.79 0.56 2.44
N THR A 293 -3.60 -0.74 2.16
CA THR A 293 -2.36 -1.46 2.46
C THR A 293 -1.28 -1.15 1.42
N PHE A 294 -0.13 -0.66 1.89
CA PHE A 294 1.06 -0.32 1.09
C PHE A 294 1.94 -1.56 0.89
N GLU A 295 1.48 -2.51 0.08
CA GLU A 295 2.39 -3.51 -0.49
C GLU A 295 2.77 -3.03 -1.88
N ASN A 296 4.07 -2.86 -2.18
CA ASN A 296 4.51 -2.55 -3.54
C ASN A 296 4.26 -3.75 -4.47
N ASN A 297 3.01 -3.98 -4.83
CA ASN A 297 2.50 -5.14 -5.56
C ASN A 297 2.58 -4.97 -7.07
N ILE A 298 3.46 -4.08 -7.52
CA ILE A 298 3.67 -3.87 -8.95
C ILE A 298 4.17 -5.13 -9.67
N GLY A 299 4.81 -6.06 -8.92
CA GLY A 299 5.21 -7.38 -9.44
C GLY A 299 4.05 -8.31 -9.80
N ASP A 300 2.84 -8.04 -9.31
CA ASP A 300 1.65 -8.84 -9.65
C ASP A 300 1.04 -8.45 -11.00
N PHE A 301 1.49 -7.34 -11.61
CA PHE A 301 1.21 -7.00 -13.01
C PHE A 301 1.99 -7.92 -13.96
N SER A 302 1.56 -9.18 -13.99
CA SER A 302 2.26 -10.29 -14.62
C SER A 302 1.79 -10.58 -16.05
N VAL A 303 0.65 -10.01 -16.48
CA VAL A 303 0.08 -10.26 -17.80
C VAL A 303 0.32 -9.09 -18.73
N ALA A 304 0.99 -9.39 -19.84
CA ALA A 304 1.52 -8.45 -20.80
C ALA A 304 0.87 -8.59 -22.18
N THR A 305 0.22 -7.55 -22.68
CA THR A 305 -0.32 -7.52 -24.05
C THR A 305 -0.03 -6.17 -24.74
N GLY A 306 -0.10 -6.14 -26.07
CA GLY A 306 0.18 -4.95 -26.88
C GLY A 306 1.34 -5.13 -27.87
N ASN A 307 1.60 -4.09 -28.66
CA ASN A 307 2.67 -4.06 -29.65
C ASN A 307 3.85 -3.13 -29.26
N ALA A 308 3.74 -2.39 -28.14
CA ALA A 308 4.82 -1.59 -27.58
C ALA A 308 5.73 -2.41 -26.67
N LEU A 309 6.95 -1.90 -26.42
CA LEU A 309 7.80 -2.43 -25.36
C LEU A 309 7.21 -2.07 -24.00
N VAL A 310 7.06 -3.09 -23.16
CA VAL A 310 6.65 -2.88 -21.78
C VAL A 310 7.58 -3.70 -20.92
N ALA A 311 8.52 -3.00 -20.30
CA ALA A 311 9.54 -3.58 -19.46
C ALA A 311 9.07 -3.48 -18.00
N VAL A 312 8.99 -4.64 -17.34
CA VAL A 312 9.02 -4.66 -15.90
C VAL A 312 10.51 -4.74 -15.54
N ASN A 313 11.10 -3.60 -15.18
CA ASN A 313 12.51 -3.57 -14.79
C ASN A 313 12.65 -4.11 -13.37
N GLY A 314 13.41 -5.20 -13.21
CA GLY A 314 13.82 -5.71 -11.91
C GLY A 314 14.06 -7.20 -11.90
N SER A 315 15.33 -7.61 -11.77
CA SER A 315 15.67 -8.95 -11.30
C SER A 315 15.21 -9.09 -9.84
N GLY A 316 14.20 -9.91 -9.57
CA GLY A 316 13.84 -10.38 -8.22
C GLY A 316 13.08 -9.43 -7.29
N THR A 317 13.01 -8.13 -7.57
CA THR A 317 12.21 -7.12 -6.84
C THR A 317 11.78 -6.03 -7.82
N THR A 318 10.66 -6.25 -8.52
CA THR A 318 10.13 -5.28 -9.48
C THR A 318 9.49 -4.14 -8.72
N THR A 319 10.02 -2.91 -8.88
CA THR A 319 9.59 -1.72 -8.14
C THR A 319 8.83 -0.71 -9.00
N ALA A 320 8.80 -0.90 -10.32
CA ALA A 320 8.09 -0.03 -11.24
C ALA A 320 7.66 -0.76 -12.53
N LEU A 321 6.56 -0.28 -13.12
CA LEU A 321 6.10 -0.63 -14.45
C LEU A 321 6.52 0.47 -15.43
N ASN A 322 7.31 0.14 -16.45
CA ASN A 322 7.68 1.08 -17.50
C ASN A 322 7.02 0.71 -18.83
N ILE A 323 6.29 1.66 -19.39
CA ILE A 323 5.78 1.59 -20.76
C ILE A 323 6.63 2.55 -21.58
N THR A 324 7.42 2.01 -22.51
CA THR A 324 8.32 2.80 -23.35
C THR A 324 7.95 2.57 -24.81
N THR A 325 7.60 3.64 -25.51
CA THR A 325 7.26 3.55 -26.94
C THR A 325 8.44 4.00 -27.79
N ASP A 326 9.27 3.09 -28.29
CA ASP A 326 10.47 3.44 -29.04
C ASP A 326 10.20 3.46 -30.56
N PRO A 327 10.23 4.63 -31.24
CA PRO A 327 10.10 4.69 -32.70
C PRO A 327 11.32 4.14 -33.45
N ALA A 328 12.47 3.95 -32.78
CA ALA A 328 13.67 3.32 -33.32
C ALA A 328 13.67 1.78 -33.21
N ASN A 329 12.81 1.17 -32.38
CA ASN A 329 12.68 -0.30 -32.26
C ASN A 329 11.81 -0.95 -33.35
N ASN A 330 11.68 -0.26 -34.48
CA ASN A 330 10.81 -0.57 -35.62
C ASN A 330 11.37 -1.68 -36.55
N SER A 331 12.13 -2.65 -36.04
CA SER A 331 12.87 -3.60 -36.90
C SER A 331 12.19 -4.94 -37.18
N THR A 332 11.03 -5.27 -36.57
CA THR A 332 10.41 -6.58 -36.80
C THR A 332 9.06 -6.58 -37.53
N ASN A 333 8.32 -5.46 -37.59
CA ASN A 333 6.95 -5.46 -38.14
C ASN A 333 6.51 -4.22 -38.96
N GLY A 334 7.44 -3.48 -39.58
CA GLY A 334 7.13 -2.51 -40.66
C GLY A 334 5.97 -1.51 -40.42
N GLY A 335 6.26 -0.38 -39.76
CA GLY A 335 5.39 0.81 -39.67
C GLY A 335 4.41 0.75 -38.49
N THR A 336 4.21 1.76 -37.64
CA THR A 336 4.13 3.22 -37.79
C THR A 336 4.29 3.87 -36.40
N ASP A 337 4.18 5.21 -36.28
CA ASP A 337 4.22 6.02 -35.04
C ASP A 337 3.18 5.65 -33.95
N TYR A 338 2.53 4.48 -34.05
CA TYR A 338 1.35 4.06 -33.31
C TYR A 338 1.61 2.76 -32.53
N GLN A 339 1.76 2.88 -31.22
CA GLN A 339 2.03 1.78 -30.29
C GLN A 339 1.01 1.77 -29.15
N TYR A 340 0.73 0.61 -28.58
CA TYR A 340 -0.09 0.44 -27.38
C TYR A 340 0.40 -0.71 -26.51
N ALA A 341 0.08 -0.62 -25.23
CA ALA A 341 0.56 -1.49 -24.19
C ALA A 341 -0.50 -1.64 -23.10
N CYS A 342 -0.65 -2.87 -22.59
CA CYS A 342 -1.39 -3.12 -21.37
C CYS A 342 -0.61 -4.03 -20.45
N ARG A 343 -0.80 -3.77 -19.16
CA ARG A 343 -0.36 -4.64 -18.09
C ARG A 343 -1.48 -4.84 -17.12
N TRP A 344 -1.79 -6.10 -16.90
CA TRP A 344 -2.89 -6.47 -16.04
C TRP A 344 -2.38 -7.14 -14.79
N TYR A 345 -3.07 -6.85 -13.69
CA TYR A 345 -2.89 -7.58 -12.46
C TYR A 345 -3.25 -9.06 -12.69
N GLY A 346 -2.46 -9.96 -12.10
CA GLY A 346 -2.53 -11.39 -12.39
C GLY A 346 -3.84 -12.02 -11.96
N ASN A 347 -4.35 -11.60 -10.80
CA ASN A 347 -5.57 -12.12 -10.18
C ASN A 347 -6.83 -11.42 -10.71
N VAL A 348 -7.93 -12.16 -10.69
CA VAL A 348 -9.30 -11.67 -10.92
C VAL A 348 -9.97 -11.52 -9.56
N PHE A 349 -10.78 -10.48 -9.39
CA PHE A 349 -11.42 -10.13 -8.12
C PHE A 349 -12.93 -9.99 -8.26
N GLU A 350 -13.66 -10.28 -7.19
CA GLU A 350 -15.05 -9.88 -7.06
C GLU A 350 -15.11 -8.39 -6.69
N LEU A 351 -16.04 -7.64 -7.29
CA LEU A 351 -16.27 -6.23 -6.95
C LEU A 351 -17.70 -5.96 -6.46
N GLU A 352 -18.66 -6.88 -6.64
CA GLU A 352 -20.05 -6.63 -6.26
C GLU A 352 -20.24 -6.45 -4.76
N ASN A 353 -20.88 -5.34 -4.38
CA ASN A 353 -21.09 -4.89 -2.99
C ASN A 353 -19.78 -4.72 -2.22
N ARG A 354 -18.68 -4.41 -2.92
CA ARG A 354 -17.39 -4.13 -2.34
C ARG A 354 -16.93 -2.71 -2.64
N THR A 355 -15.96 -2.26 -1.87
CA THR A 355 -15.23 -1.03 -2.15
C THR A 355 -13.79 -1.34 -2.55
N LEU A 356 -13.40 -0.96 -3.75
CA LEU A 356 -12.02 -1.00 -4.22
C LEU A 356 -11.36 0.36 -4.00
N ARG A 357 -10.19 0.36 -3.35
CA ARG A 357 -9.32 1.53 -3.23
C ARG A 357 -7.95 1.19 -3.79
N THR A 358 -7.43 2.05 -4.66
CA THR A 358 -6.07 1.90 -5.17
C THR A 358 -5.33 3.23 -5.12
N PHE A 359 -4.02 3.10 -4.97
CA PHE A 359 -3.08 4.20 -4.93
C PHE A 359 -1.87 3.84 -5.79
N PHE A 360 -1.31 4.80 -6.51
CA PHE A 360 -0.04 4.61 -7.21
C PHE A 360 0.66 5.93 -7.45
N ALA A 361 2.00 5.88 -7.49
CA ALA A 361 2.81 6.93 -8.07
C ALA A 361 2.88 6.73 -9.58
N PHE A 362 2.90 7.83 -10.33
CA PHE A 362 3.19 7.83 -11.74
C PHE A 362 4.13 8.98 -12.11
N HIS A 363 4.90 8.74 -13.16
CA HIS A 363 5.84 9.69 -13.71
C HIS A 363 5.80 9.56 -15.24
N LEU A 364 5.72 10.69 -15.94
CA LEU A 364 5.86 10.76 -17.39
C LEU A 364 7.15 11.50 -17.73
N SER A 365 7.88 11.01 -18.74
CA SER A 365 9.14 11.64 -19.20
C SER A 365 9.01 13.14 -19.48
N GLU A 366 10.03 13.96 -19.25
CA GLU A 366 9.94 15.41 -19.49
C GLU A 366 9.74 15.75 -20.98
N ASP A 367 8.88 16.72 -21.29
CA ASP A 367 8.84 17.33 -22.63
C ASP A 367 9.74 18.57 -22.68
N GLN A 368 10.87 18.42 -23.37
CA GLN A 368 11.88 19.47 -23.54
C GLN A 368 11.50 20.51 -24.62
N SER A 369 10.41 20.30 -25.36
CA SER A 369 9.98 21.21 -26.42
C SER A 369 9.48 22.55 -25.87
N SER A 370 9.42 23.57 -26.73
CA SER A 370 8.84 24.88 -26.38
C SER A 370 7.31 24.89 -26.38
N ASN A 371 6.68 23.84 -26.92
CA ASN A 371 5.23 23.67 -26.94
C ASN A 371 4.88 22.18 -26.85
N SER A 372 4.27 21.76 -25.74
CA SER A 372 3.92 20.36 -25.50
C SER A 372 2.56 19.93 -26.05
N GLY A 373 1.83 20.81 -26.74
CA GLY A 373 0.51 20.51 -27.32
C GLY A 373 0.51 19.49 -28.47
N ALA A 374 1.65 18.87 -28.79
CA ALA A 374 1.77 17.76 -29.73
C ALA A 374 2.32 16.48 -29.09
N ARG A 375 2.39 16.45 -27.76
CA ARG A 375 2.76 15.29 -26.96
C ARG A 375 1.60 14.31 -26.93
N CYS A 376 1.87 13.00 -26.82
CA CYS A 376 0.80 12.04 -26.63
C CYS A 376 1.24 10.77 -25.88
N SER A 377 0.32 9.91 -25.45
CA SER A 377 -1.14 10.17 -25.37
C SER A 377 -1.62 10.15 -23.92
N GLY A 378 -0.85 9.50 -23.04
CA GLY A 378 -1.23 9.30 -21.65
C GLY A 378 -1.45 7.83 -21.36
N PHE A 379 -2.15 7.55 -20.27
CA PHE A 379 -2.47 6.20 -19.84
C PHE A 379 -3.81 6.15 -19.14
N THR A 380 -4.27 4.95 -18.83
CA THR A 380 -5.44 4.75 -17.97
C THR A 380 -5.17 3.71 -16.90
N PHE A 381 -5.85 3.86 -15.77
CA PHE A 381 -6.12 2.75 -14.86
C PHE A 381 -7.45 2.12 -15.28
N THR A 382 -7.38 0.96 -15.94
CA THR A 382 -8.54 0.27 -16.52
C THR A 382 -9.06 -0.84 -15.63
N ILE A 383 -10.38 -0.99 -15.58
CA ILE A 383 -11.10 -2.12 -15.01
C ILE A 383 -12.01 -2.75 -16.06
N LYS A 384 -11.97 -4.08 -16.15
CA LYS A 384 -12.71 -4.87 -17.14
C LYS A 384 -13.01 -6.27 -16.64
N PRO A 385 -13.83 -7.07 -17.37
CA PRO A 385 -14.06 -8.48 -17.05
C PRO A 385 -12.76 -9.27 -16.88
N GLY A 386 -12.75 -10.09 -15.83
CA GLY A 386 -11.64 -10.95 -15.41
C GLY A 386 -10.94 -11.81 -16.47
N PRO A 387 -11.67 -12.51 -17.37
CA PRO A 387 -11.07 -13.46 -18.30
C PRO A 387 -10.38 -12.76 -19.47
N SER A 388 -10.72 -11.49 -19.75
CA SER A 388 -10.10 -10.73 -20.81
C SER A 388 -8.71 -10.24 -20.42
N ILE A 389 -7.77 -10.36 -21.36
CA ILE A 389 -6.42 -9.79 -21.27
C ILE A 389 -6.10 -8.88 -22.47
N SER A 390 -7.10 -8.60 -23.32
CA SER A 390 -6.97 -7.73 -24.49
C SER A 390 -6.55 -6.30 -24.13
N CYS A 391 -5.98 -5.63 -25.12
CA CYS A 391 -5.78 -4.19 -25.13
C CYS A 391 -6.74 -3.53 -26.10
N GLY A 392 -6.95 -2.23 -25.89
CA GLY A 392 -7.48 -1.33 -26.91
C GLY A 392 -6.44 -0.94 -27.96
N LEU A 393 -6.69 0.17 -28.63
CA LEU A 393 -5.93 0.64 -29.79
C LEU A 393 -4.85 1.68 -29.42
N SER A 394 -3.99 2.00 -30.38
CA SER A 394 -2.92 3.00 -30.29
C SER A 394 -3.39 4.46 -30.35
N GLY A 395 -2.46 5.41 -30.12
CA GLY A 395 -2.70 6.85 -30.17
C GLY A 395 -3.67 7.34 -29.10
N ALA A 396 -4.55 8.28 -29.48
CA ALA A 396 -5.58 8.84 -28.61
C ALA A 396 -6.62 7.83 -28.08
N ASN A 397 -6.44 6.52 -28.33
CA ASN A 397 -7.25 5.46 -27.72
C ASN A 397 -6.66 4.95 -26.39
N LEU A 398 -5.46 5.40 -26.01
CA LEU A 398 -4.80 5.13 -24.71
C LEU A 398 -4.60 3.64 -24.36
N GLY A 399 -4.66 2.74 -25.35
CA GLY A 399 -4.67 1.29 -25.11
C GLY A 399 -5.94 0.81 -24.39
N PHE A 400 -6.92 1.69 -24.20
CA PHE A 400 -8.21 1.43 -23.55
C PHE A 400 -9.33 1.28 -24.58
N ALA A 401 -9.47 2.24 -25.49
CA ALA A 401 -10.59 2.25 -26.42
C ALA A 401 -10.45 1.19 -27.52
N GLY A 402 -11.57 0.55 -27.87
CA GLY A 402 -11.61 -0.47 -28.93
C GLY A 402 -11.32 -1.92 -28.50
N MET A 403 -11.44 -2.25 -27.21
CA MET A 403 -11.39 -3.66 -26.78
C MET A 403 -12.61 -4.42 -27.30
N THR A 404 -12.41 -5.38 -28.21
CA THR A 404 -13.50 -6.04 -28.95
C THR A 404 -14.06 -7.28 -28.25
N ASP A 405 -13.32 -7.86 -27.32
CA ASP A 405 -13.67 -9.10 -26.60
C ASP A 405 -14.54 -8.87 -25.36
N ILE A 406 -14.65 -7.63 -24.89
CA ILE A 406 -15.42 -7.26 -23.69
C ILE A 406 -16.63 -6.36 -24.00
N GLY A 407 -16.80 -5.91 -25.25
CA GLY A 407 -17.88 -5.00 -25.64
C GLY A 407 -17.89 -3.73 -24.77
N SER A 408 -19.06 -3.33 -24.28
CA SER A 408 -19.24 -2.13 -23.43
C SER A 408 -18.91 -2.36 -21.95
N GLN A 409 -18.22 -3.44 -21.60
CA GLN A 409 -18.02 -3.85 -20.21
C GLN A 409 -16.63 -3.46 -19.74
N SER A 410 -16.40 -2.17 -19.56
CA SER A 410 -15.16 -1.66 -18.99
C SER A 410 -15.34 -0.23 -18.52
N PHE A 411 -14.46 0.21 -17.66
CA PHE A 411 -14.31 1.61 -17.32
C PHE A 411 -12.87 1.89 -16.89
N ALA A 412 -12.46 3.15 -16.98
CA ALA A 412 -11.13 3.55 -16.63
C ALA A 412 -11.11 4.98 -16.10
N VAL A 413 -10.06 5.28 -15.33
CA VAL A 413 -9.62 6.65 -15.10
C VAL A 413 -8.52 6.94 -16.10
N GLU A 414 -8.74 7.87 -17.01
CA GLU A 414 -7.73 8.31 -17.98
C GLU A 414 -6.93 9.49 -17.44
N TYR A 415 -5.64 9.51 -17.79
CA TYR A 415 -4.70 10.60 -17.60
C TYR A 415 -4.24 10.99 -18.99
N ASP A 416 -5.00 11.87 -19.63
CA ASP A 416 -4.81 12.25 -21.03
C ASP A 416 -3.92 13.49 -21.11
N ILE A 417 -2.82 13.37 -21.85
CA ILE A 417 -1.84 14.46 -22.05
C ILE A 417 -1.90 15.04 -23.47
N ASN A 418 -2.94 14.69 -24.24
CA ASN A 418 -3.11 15.13 -25.61
C ASN A 418 -4.58 15.43 -25.90
N ASN A 419 -4.91 16.69 -26.12
CA ASN A 419 -6.26 17.11 -26.50
C ASN A 419 -6.61 16.68 -27.94
N SER A 420 -7.17 15.49 -28.12
CA SER A 420 -7.58 14.97 -29.41
C SER A 420 -8.97 15.46 -29.82
N PRO A 421 -9.10 16.22 -30.94
CA PRO A 421 -10.41 16.58 -31.47
C PRO A 421 -11.24 15.37 -31.89
N THR A 422 -10.59 14.27 -32.29
CA THR A 422 -11.28 13.02 -32.67
C THR A 422 -11.91 12.29 -31.49
N LYS A 423 -11.49 12.64 -30.28
CA LYS A 423 -12.07 12.17 -29.02
C LYS A 423 -12.93 13.22 -28.35
N ASN A 424 -13.12 14.39 -28.98
CA ASN A 424 -13.81 15.54 -28.41
C ASN A 424 -13.22 15.99 -27.06
N ASP A 425 -11.92 15.79 -26.87
CA ASP A 425 -11.26 16.16 -25.62
C ASP A 425 -11.40 17.68 -25.35
N PRO A 426 -11.36 18.09 -24.08
CA PRO A 426 -11.28 19.49 -23.72
C PRO A 426 -10.21 20.22 -24.53
N ALA A 427 -10.64 21.19 -25.34
CA ALA A 427 -9.80 21.76 -26.39
C ALA A 427 -8.57 22.54 -25.89
N THR A 428 -8.47 22.83 -24.58
CA THR A 428 -7.47 23.75 -24.05
C THR A 428 -6.51 23.15 -23.02
N TYR A 429 -6.75 21.94 -22.51
CA TYR A 429 -5.94 21.36 -21.43
C TYR A 429 -5.88 19.83 -21.51
N ASN A 430 -4.78 19.26 -21.03
CA ASN A 430 -4.62 17.86 -20.63
C ASN A 430 -5.56 17.58 -19.46
N HIS A 431 -6.17 16.41 -19.37
CA HIS A 431 -7.24 16.19 -18.41
C HIS A 431 -7.20 14.80 -17.78
N ILE A 432 -7.92 14.69 -16.67
CA ILE A 432 -8.26 13.41 -16.06
C ILE A 432 -9.75 13.21 -16.26
N ALA A 433 -10.17 12.03 -16.69
CA ALA A 433 -11.59 11.75 -16.85
C ALA A 433 -11.94 10.31 -16.48
N ILE A 434 -13.22 10.10 -16.24
CA ILE A 434 -13.81 8.77 -16.09
C ILE A 434 -14.38 8.40 -17.44
N VAL A 435 -13.90 7.31 -18.02
CA VAL A 435 -14.33 6.81 -19.32
C VAL A 435 -14.82 5.38 -19.19
N HIS A 436 -15.72 4.97 -20.07
CA HIS A 436 -16.41 3.69 -19.93
C HIS A 436 -16.71 3.06 -21.29
N GLN A 437 -17.00 1.76 -21.28
CA GLN A 437 -17.43 0.99 -22.45
C GLN A 437 -16.35 0.86 -23.54
N SER A 438 -15.08 0.85 -23.15
CA SER A 438 -13.94 0.80 -24.06
C SER A 438 -14.04 1.89 -25.13
N ASP A 439 -14.53 3.05 -24.71
CA ASP A 439 -14.62 4.27 -25.47
C ASP A 439 -14.18 5.44 -24.58
N ASN A 440 -13.27 6.25 -25.10
CA ASN A 440 -12.77 7.45 -24.45
C ASN A 440 -13.12 8.71 -25.24
N THR A 441 -14.09 8.63 -26.15
CA THR A 441 -14.64 9.83 -26.78
C THR A 441 -15.53 10.58 -25.79
N HIS A 442 -15.11 11.80 -25.45
CA HIS A 442 -15.83 12.74 -24.61
C HIS A 442 -17.13 13.19 -25.29
N ASN A 443 -18.16 13.37 -24.47
CA ASN A 443 -19.44 13.92 -24.85
C ASN A 443 -19.91 14.86 -23.73
N THR A 444 -21.10 15.46 -23.84
CA THR A 444 -21.60 16.41 -22.84
C THR A 444 -21.85 15.82 -21.44
N THR A 445 -21.72 14.50 -21.27
CA THR A 445 -21.97 13.78 -20.02
C THR A 445 -20.71 13.24 -19.34
N ILE A 446 -19.56 13.17 -20.04
CA ILE A 446 -18.31 12.69 -19.45
C ILE A 446 -17.69 13.78 -18.59
N ASN A 447 -17.44 13.46 -17.32
CA ASN A 447 -16.88 14.39 -16.35
C ASN A 447 -15.35 14.40 -16.49
N SER A 448 -14.81 15.35 -17.26
CA SER A 448 -13.37 15.64 -17.31
C SER A 448 -13.02 16.70 -16.27
N GLY A 449 -11.92 16.51 -15.56
CA GLY A 449 -11.43 17.41 -14.53
C GLY A 449 -9.96 17.75 -14.74
N CYS A 450 -9.58 18.89 -14.18
CA CYS A 450 -8.20 19.31 -14.08
C CYS A 450 -7.97 19.76 -12.63
N PRO A 451 -6.93 19.28 -11.93
CA PRO A 451 -6.58 19.71 -10.57
C PRO A 451 -6.05 21.17 -10.50
N GLY A 452 -6.63 22.12 -11.23
CA GLY A 452 -6.33 23.56 -11.12
C GLY A 452 -5.95 24.24 -12.44
N SER A 453 -5.04 25.22 -12.40
CA SER A 453 -4.59 25.93 -13.62
C SER A 453 -3.45 25.23 -14.35
N ALA A 454 -2.98 24.07 -13.87
CA ALA A 454 -1.71 23.47 -14.31
C ALA A 454 -1.84 22.31 -15.31
N CYS A 455 -3.02 22.08 -15.90
CA CYS A 455 -3.17 21.04 -16.92
C CYS A 455 -3.04 21.54 -18.36
N TYR A 456 -2.64 22.78 -18.59
CA TYR A 456 -2.45 23.32 -19.94
C TYR A 456 -1.05 23.04 -20.43
N GLY A 457 -0.89 22.37 -21.57
CA GLY A 457 0.42 22.15 -22.18
C GLY A 457 1.27 23.43 -22.24
N LYS A 458 2.58 23.26 -22.07
CA LYS A 458 3.60 24.30 -22.19
C LYS A 458 3.41 25.07 -23.51
N GLY A 459 3.47 26.41 -23.46
CA GLY A 459 3.38 27.25 -24.66
C GLY A 459 1.97 27.63 -25.11
N ASN A 460 0.92 27.24 -24.39
CA ASN A 460 -0.43 27.77 -24.60
C ASN A 460 -0.54 29.20 -24.03
N GLY A 461 -0.28 30.21 -24.86
CA GLY A 461 -0.68 31.65 -24.77
C GLY A 461 -0.49 32.42 -23.46
N SER A 462 -0.97 31.89 -22.34
CA SER A 462 -0.89 32.37 -20.96
C SER A 462 0.08 31.58 -20.07
N GLN A 463 0.59 30.43 -20.51
CA GLN A 463 1.34 29.48 -19.67
C GLN A 463 2.76 29.24 -20.22
N GLN A 464 3.77 29.73 -19.49
CA GLN A 464 5.19 29.66 -19.86
C GLN A 464 5.94 28.49 -19.18
N ASP A 465 5.34 27.89 -18.14
CA ASP A 465 5.96 26.87 -17.29
C ASP A 465 5.47 25.44 -17.62
N ILE A 466 6.26 24.44 -17.24
CA ILE A 466 5.99 23.01 -17.46
C ILE A 466 4.80 22.56 -16.59
N THR A 467 3.87 21.78 -17.16
CA THR A 467 2.72 21.23 -16.41
C THR A 467 3.14 20.12 -15.47
N TRP A 468 2.38 19.91 -14.40
CA TRP A 468 2.66 18.82 -13.48
C TRP A 468 2.62 17.45 -14.19
N LEU A 469 1.69 17.24 -15.13
CA LEU A 469 1.64 16.02 -15.95
C LEU A 469 2.90 15.81 -16.83
N GLU A 470 3.72 16.85 -17.02
CA GLU A 470 4.86 16.85 -17.94
C GLU A 470 6.19 17.25 -17.27
N ASP A 471 6.20 17.43 -15.94
CA ASP A 471 7.34 17.97 -15.18
C ASP A 471 8.41 16.94 -14.81
N ALA A 472 8.23 15.68 -15.22
CA ALA A 472 9.10 14.56 -14.90
C ALA A 472 9.33 14.35 -13.39
N THR A 473 8.38 14.78 -12.57
CA THR A 473 8.33 14.43 -11.14
C THR A 473 7.36 13.28 -10.90
N ASN A 474 7.43 12.69 -9.70
CA ASN A 474 6.46 11.67 -9.31
C ASN A 474 5.21 12.36 -8.79
N HIS A 475 4.08 12.05 -9.42
CA HIS A 475 2.75 12.40 -8.95
C HIS A 475 2.05 11.18 -8.39
N TYR A 476 1.12 11.38 -7.48
CA TYR A 476 0.39 10.31 -6.82
C TYR A 476 -1.09 10.39 -7.15
N ALA A 477 -1.68 9.26 -7.53
CA ALA A 477 -3.09 9.11 -7.78
C ALA A 477 -3.75 8.21 -6.73
N ARG A 478 -5.00 8.54 -6.37
CA ARG A 478 -5.89 7.67 -5.60
C ARG A 478 -7.19 7.48 -6.35
N ILE A 479 -7.65 6.24 -6.47
CA ILE A 479 -8.95 5.89 -7.07
C ILE A 479 -9.75 5.10 -6.05
N GLU A 480 -11.04 5.41 -5.93
CA GLU A 480 -11.99 4.70 -5.08
C GLU A 480 -13.24 4.35 -5.87
N ILE A 481 -13.68 3.09 -5.76
CA ILE A 481 -14.84 2.55 -6.44
C ILE A 481 -15.71 1.87 -5.41
N ILE A 482 -16.89 2.42 -5.19
CA ILE A 482 -17.87 1.90 -4.26
C ILE A 482 -18.99 1.28 -5.08
N THR A 483 -19.40 0.05 -4.77
CA THR A 483 -20.47 -0.65 -5.49
C THR A 483 -21.63 -1.03 -4.57
N GLY A 484 -22.74 -1.47 -5.16
CA GLY A 484 -23.92 -1.94 -4.42
C GLY A 484 -25.04 -0.91 -4.31
N PHE A 485 -24.93 0.23 -5.00
CA PHE A 485 -25.98 1.25 -5.02
C PHE A 485 -27.21 0.78 -5.80
N GLN A 486 -28.40 0.96 -5.21
CA GLN A 486 -29.67 0.54 -5.81
C GLN A 486 -30.44 1.67 -6.50
N ASP A 487 -30.26 2.91 -6.07
CA ASP A 487 -30.91 4.06 -6.70
C ASP A 487 -30.04 4.70 -7.78
N ASN A 488 -30.68 5.43 -8.69
CA ASN A 488 -30.02 6.13 -9.79
C ASN A 488 -29.39 7.48 -9.36
N THR A 489 -29.44 7.84 -8.08
CA THR A 489 -28.87 9.07 -7.51
C THR A 489 -27.49 8.85 -6.89
N CYS A 490 -27.22 7.63 -6.40
CA CYS A 490 -25.89 7.14 -6.06
C CYS A 490 -25.16 7.96 -4.99
N THR A 491 -25.86 8.30 -3.90
CA THR A 491 -25.41 9.33 -2.96
C THR A 491 -24.78 8.87 -1.63
N ALA A 492 -24.95 7.62 -1.16
CA ALA A 492 -24.08 6.96 -0.14
C ALA A 492 -24.67 5.62 0.39
N GLY A 493 -23.82 4.58 0.50
CA GLY A 493 -23.70 3.72 1.69
C GLY A 493 -24.90 2.94 2.22
N GLN A 494 -25.51 2.05 1.43
CA GLN A 494 -26.23 0.91 2.00
C GLN A 494 -25.64 -0.37 1.41
N GLU A 495 -24.62 -0.92 2.08
CA GLU A 495 -24.17 -2.29 1.85
C GLU A 495 -25.34 -3.26 2.11
N ASN A 496 -25.37 -4.39 1.39
CA ASN A 496 -26.31 -5.52 1.51
C ASN A 496 -27.49 -5.62 0.53
N SER A 497 -27.41 -5.01 -0.67
CA SER A 497 -28.50 -5.19 -1.65
C SER A 497 -28.07 -5.28 -3.12
N GLY A 498 -27.00 -6.00 -3.50
CA GLY A 498 -26.74 -6.41 -4.91
C GLY A 498 -27.01 -5.35 -5.99
N GLY A 499 -26.70 -4.08 -5.73
CA GLY A 499 -27.16 -2.95 -6.54
C GLY A 499 -26.48 -2.88 -7.90
N ASN A 500 -27.14 -2.24 -8.88
CA ASN A 500 -26.64 -2.15 -10.26
C ASN A 500 -25.66 -0.98 -10.46
N TYR A 501 -25.48 -0.08 -9.50
CA TYR A 501 -24.70 1.15 -9.68
C TYR A 501 -23.41 1.14 -8.86
N LEU A 502 -22.43 1.92 -9.33
CA LEU A 502 -21.17 2.18 -8.65
C LEU A 502 -20.85 3.68 -8.67
N LEU A 503 -20.17 4.15 -7.63
CA LEU A 503 -19.59 5.49 -7.53
C LEU A 503 -18.07 5.39 -7.68
N LEU A 504 -17.51 6.04 -8.69
CA LEU A 504 -16.07 6.15 -8.91
C LEU A 504 -15.60 7.57 -8.58
N LYS A 505 -14.54 7.66 -7.78
CA LYS A 505 -13.88 8.92 -7.40
C LYS A 505 -12.38 8.82 -7.69
N THR A 506 -11.78 9.89 -8.18
CA THR A 506 -10.32 9.96 -8.35
C THR A 506 -9.74 11.27 -7.85
N TRP A 507 -8.51 11.19 -7.35
CA TRP A 507 -7.73 12.30 -6.81
C TRP A 507 -6.29 12.24 -7.31
N VAL A 508 -5.64 13.39 -7.45
CA VAL A 508 -4.19 13.53 -7.66
C VAL A 508 -3.59 14.53 -6.67
N ASP A 509 -2.30 14.40 -6.37
CA ASP A 509 -1.55 15.17 -5.35
C ASP A 509 -1.26 16.63 -5.75
N CYS A 510 -2.00 17.16 -6.71
CA CYS A 510 -1.90 18.55 -7.14
C CYS A 510 -3.18 19.33 -6.82
N ASN A 511 -3.02 20.58 -6.40
CA ASN A 511 -4.09 21.58 -6.37
C ASN A 511 -3.57 22.93 -6.88
N GLY A 512 -3.98 23.32 -8.08
CA GLY A 512 -3.40 24.46 -8.77
C GLY A 512 -2.03 24.10 -9.36
N SER A 513 -1.01 24.89 -9.06
CA SER A 513 0.39 24.65 -9.41
C SER A 513 1.19 24.03 -8.24
N ASP A 514 0.53 23.71 -7.13
CA ASP A 514 1.17 23.15 -5.93
C ASP A 514 0.93 21.64 -5.90
N CYS A 515 1.98 20.89 -6.25
CA CYS A 515 2.03 19.43 -6.19
C CYS A 515 2.96 18.93 -5.06
N GLU A 516 3.59 19.84 -4.30
CA GLU A 516 4.56 19.48 -3.25
C GLU A 516 3.90 19.37 -1.86
N ASN A 517 2.76 20.05 -1.64
CA ASN A 517 2.17 20.22 -0.30
C ASN A 517 0.97 19.31 0.04
N LEU A 518 0.43 18.51 -0.89
CA LEU A 518 -0.71 17.63 -0.59
C LEU A 518 -0.31 16.29 0.06
N GLY A 519 0.99 16.00 0.12
CA GLY A 519 1.49 14.70 0.54
C GLY A 519 1.10 13.62 -0.46
N LYS A 520 1.82 12.49 -0.43
CA LYS A 520 1.37 11.27 -1.11
C LYS A 520 -0.12 11.10 -0.79
N LEU A 521 -1.02 11.03 -1.78
CA LEU A 521 -2.47 10.83 -1.60
C LEU A 521 -2.80 9.50 -0.90
N ASP A 522 -2.32 9.35 0.30
CA ASP A 522 -2.16 8.12 1.03
C ASP A 522 -3.24 8.02 2.10
N GLN A 523 -3.04 7.13 3.06
CA GLN A 523 -3.87 6.92 4.26
C GLN A 523 -4.20 8.19 5.08
N ASN A 524 -3.60 9.35 4.76
CA ASN A 524 -3.90 10.64 5.39
C ASN A 524 -4.90 11.50 4.59
N TYR A 525 -5.40 11.02 3.45
CA TYR A 525 -6.27 11.80 2.57
C TYR A 525 -7.73 11.86 3.05
N ASN A 526 -8.15 13.04 3.49
CA ASN A 526 -9.51 13.30 3.98
C ASN A 526 -10.44 13.76 2.84
N GLU A 527 -11.42 12.91 2.51
CA GLU A 527 -12.43 13.14 1.47
C GLU A 527 -13.44 14.24 1.83
N ALA A 528 -13.58 14.54 3.13
CA ALA A 528 -14.47 15.62 3.60
C ALA A 528 -13.87 17.02 3.37
N THR A 529 -12.55 17.11 3.18
CA THR A 529 -11.84 18.40 2.97
C THR A 529 -11.22 18.53 1.60
N ASN A 530 -11.16 17.45 0.79
CA ASN A 530 -10.58 17.49 -0.54
C ASN A 530 -11.51 16.82 -1.56
N SER A 531 -12.00 17.61 -2.50
CA SER A 531 -12.93 17.13 -3.54
C SER A 531 -12.19 16.29 -4.59
N PRO A 532 -12.83 15.22 -5.12
CA PRO A 532 -12.31 14.47 -6.25
C PRO A 532 -12.11 15.36 -7.47
N VAL A 533 -11.05 15.09 -8.23
CA VAL A 533 -10.78 15.75 -9.51
C VAL A 533 -11.94 15.46 -10.46
N VAL A 534 -12.33 14.18 -10.50
CA VAL A 534 -13.54 13.72 -11.18
C VAL A 534 -14.21 12.65 -10.33
N SER A 535 -15.55 12.71 -10.33
CA SER A 535 -16.42 11.75 -9.66
C SER A 535 -17.61 11.49 -10.55
N GLU A 536 -17.97 10.23 -10.71
CA GLU A 536 -19.07 9.82 -11.57
C GLU A 536 -19.74 8.56 -11.03
N CYS A 537 -21.05 8.47 -11.23
CA CYS A 537 -21.81 7.27 -10.95
C CYS A 537 -22.42 6.68 -12.22
N PHE A 538 -22.27 5.37 -12.38
CA PHE A 538 -22.78 4.64 -13.53
C PHE A 538 -23.10 3.18 -13.17
N ILE A 539 -23.74 2.48 -14.10
CA ILE A 539 -24.14 1.08 -13.92
C ILE A 539 -22.91 0.17 -13.95
N LEU A 540 -22.73 -0.67 -12.93
CA LEU A 540 -21.75 -1.76 -12.93
C LEU A 540 -22.17 -2.83 -13.96
N PRO A 541 -21.38 -3.09 -15.02
CA PRO A 541 -21.74 -4.08 -16.04
C PRO A 541 -21.96 -5.47 -15.44
N ALA A 542 -22.99 -6.19 -15.91
CA ALA A 542 -23.43 -7.45 -15.31
C ALA A 542 -22.32 -8.52 -15.19
N GLN A 543 -21.43 -8.58 -16.17
CA GLN A 543 -20.32 -9.53 -16.24
C GLN A 543 -19.19 -9.21 -15.25
N MET A 544 -19.16 -7.99 -14.73
CA MET A 544 -18.20 -7.52 -13.72
C MET A 544 -18.71 -7.69 -12.29
N ARG A 545 -19.93 -8.21 -12.10
CA ARG A 545 -20.58 -8.38 -10.79
C ARG A 545 -20.30 -9.73 -10.14
N GLY A 546 -19.88 -10.73 -10.91
CA GLY A 546 -19.90 -12.12 -10.45
C GLY A 546 -18.68 -12.60 -9.66
N ASP A 547 -18.85 -13.77 -9.06
CA ASP A 547 -17.84 -14.54 -8.32
C ASP A 547 -16.79 -15.15 -9.28
N PRO A 548 -15.48 -14.88 -9.06
CA PRO A 548 -14.37 -15.46 -9.83
C PRO A 548 -14.25 -16.98 -9.75
N SER A 549 -14.94 -17.63 -8.81
CA SER A 549 -15.02 -19.09 -8.70
C SER A 549 -16.11 -19.74 -9.58
N SER A 550 -16.96 -18.93 -10.23
CA SER A 550 -18.00 -19.42 -11.12
C SER A 550 -17.44 -20.03 -12.42
N SER A 551 -18.15 -20.99 -13.02
CA SER A 551 -17.74 -21.72 -14.24
C SER A 551 -17.61 -20.86 -15.51
N ILE A 552 -17.73 -19.53 -15.39
CA ILE A 552 -17.69 -18.55 -16.47
C ILE A 552 -16.55 -17.52 -16.24
N GLU A 553 -15.72 -17.69 -15.20
CA GLU A 553 -14.65 -16.72 -14.82
C GLU A 553 -15.17 -15.28 -14.71
N ASN A 554 -16.27 -15.07 -13.99
CA ASN A 554 -16.82 -13.72 -13.77
C ASN A 554 -15.97 -12.89 -12.79
N GLY A 555 -16.16 -11.58 -12.78
CA GLY A 555 -15.44 -10.67 -11.89
C GLY A 555 -14.60 -9.67 -12.67
N ILE A 556 -13.68 -8.98 -11.99
CA ILE A 556 -12.90 -7.89 -12.56
C ILE A 556 -11.41 -8.20 -12.60
N ARG A 557 -10.76 -7.63 -13.60
CA ARG A 557 -9.31 -7.46 -13.67
C ARG A 557 -9.06 -5.97 -13.82
N PHE A 558 -8.06 -5.47 -13.12
CA PHE A 558 -7.58 -4.11 -13.29
C PHE A 558 -6.17 -4.10 -13.88
N GLY A 559 -5.81 -3.00 -14.52
CA GLY A 559 -4.55 -2.88 -15.24
C GLY A 559 -4.22 -1.44 -15.60
N ILE A 560 -3.01 -1.26 -16.09
CA ILE A 560 -2.57 -0.02 -16.72
C ILE A 560 -2.58 -0.24 -18.22
N THR A 561 -3.21 0.67 -18.96
CA THR A 561 -3.13 0.70 -20.43
C THR A 561 -2.55 2.04 -20.87
N ALA A 562 -1.74 2.03 -21.92
CA ALA A 562 -1.20 3.24 -22.50
C ALA A 562 -1.02 3.09 -24.00
N ALA A 563 -0.96 4.23 -24.69
CA ALA A 563 -0.69 4.25 -26.11
C ALA A 563 -0.01 5.53 -26.57
N VAL A 564 0.68 5.42 -27.70
CA VAL A 564 1.32 6.52 -28.42
C VAL A 564 0.91 6.45 -29.88
N GLY A 565 0.80 7.60 -30.54
CA GLY A 565 0.25 7.70 -31.89
C GLY A 565 0.05 9.13 -32.34
N GLY A 566 0.66 9.52 -33.47
CA GLY A 566 0.43 10.82 -34.10
C GLY A 566 1.14 12.02 -33.45
N CYS A 567 2.14 11.76 -32.59
CA CYS A 567 2.90 12.80 -31.89
C CYS A 567 4.03 13.35 -32.76
N THR A 568 4.39 14.61 -32.58
CA THR A 568 5.49 15.27 -33.32
C THR A 568 6.59 15.84 -32.43
N THR A 569 6.65 15.44 -31.14
CA THR A 569 7.58 15.99 -30.14
C THR A 569 8.94 15.28 -30.11
N THR A 570 9.91 15.90 -29.42
CA THR A 570 11.29 15.37 -29.23
C THR A 570 11.63 15.31 -27.74
N PRO A 571 12.04 14.14 -27.19
CA PRO A 571 12.19 12.87 -27.89
C PRO A 571 10.83 12.28 -28.32
N PRO A 572 10.78 11.50 -29.42
CA PRO A 572 9.55 10.99 -30.03
C PRO A 572 8.92 9.80 -29.27
N TYR A 573 9.28 9.62 -28.01
CA TYR A 573 8.80 8.55 -27.15
C TYR A 573 8.21 9.13 -25.87
N THR A 574 7.16 8.50 -25.37
CA THR A 574 6.66 8.76 -24.02
C THR A 574 7.00 7.56 -23.16
N GLU A 575 7.69 7.81 -22.06
CA GLU A 575 7.93 6.83 -21.02
C GLU A 575 6.97 7.11 -19.87
N ILE A 576 6.20 6.08 -19.51
CA ILE A 576 5.28 6.12 -18.37
C ILE A 576 5.81 5.12 -17.34
N THR A 577 6.13 5.63 -16.16
CA THR A 577 6.56 4.84 -15.02
C THR A 577 5.44 4.83 -13.99
N ILE A 578 4.96 3.65 -13.60
CA ILE A 578 4.08 3.47 -12.44
C ILE A 578 4.89 2.84 -11.32
N SER A 579 4.74 3.32 -10.08
CA SER A 579 5.42 2.79 -8.88
C SER A 579 4.54 2.98 -7.64
N ASP A 580 5.01 2.56 -6.47
CA ASP A 580 4.30 2.69 -5.19
C ASP A 580 2.82 2.23 -5.24
N PHE A 581 2.53 1.19 -6.03
CA PHE A 581 1.16 0.71 -6.25
C PHE A 581 0.63 -0.03 -5.03
N GLY A 582 -0.53 0.37 -4.51
CA GLY A 582 -1.28 -0.30 -3.46
C GLY A 582 -2.75 -0.50 -3.85
N LEU A 583 -3.37 -1.54 -3.29
CA LEU A 583 -4.75 -1.90 -3.57
C LEU A 583 -5.39 -2.56 -2.34
N THR A 584 -6.63 -2.17 -2.05
CA THR A 584 -7.53 -2.89 -1.15
C THR A 584 -8.90 -3.07 -1.78
N ILE A 585 -9.53 -4.20 -1.48
CA ILE A 585 -10.92 -4.49 -1.82
C ILE A 585 -11.55 -5.00 -0.53
N GLU A 586 -12.53 -4.27 -0.02
CA GLU A 586 -13.29 -4.62 1.20
C GLU A 586 -14.72 -4.99 0.84
#